data_AF-A0A2A2RMM2-F1
#
_entry.id   AF-A0A2A2RMM2-F1
#
_cell.length_a   1.000
_cell.length_b   1.000
_cell.length_c   1.000
_cell.angle_alpha   90.00
_cell.angle_beta   90.00
_cell.angle_gamma   90.00
#
_symmetry.space_group_name_H-M   'P 1'
#
loop_
_entity.id
_entity.type
_entity.pdbx_description
1 polymer ?
#
loop_
_entity_poly.entity_id
_entity_poly.type
_entity_poly.pdbx_seq_one_letter_code
_entity_poly.pdbx_strand_id
1 'polypeptide(L)'
;MNVRLSLRILLVLHVLMLVVGVALSFFDGYLLPDSLAEWKDAQLNEDDLSLSDLLLLALWLGWLGGYIVSVVGLFRQQRWAAWLSLGLTVLGLVFTLTEPSVYSGLLAAIDAFALLVQGAILALCFGTDALRPENPAG
;
A
#
# COMPACT_ATOMS: atom_id res chain seq x y z
N MET A 1 11.62 17.55 17.58
CA MET A 1 10.36 17.17 16.89
C MET A 1 9.89 15.85 17.48
N ASN A 2 8.62 15.72 17.88
CA ASN A 2 8.13 14.49 18.53
C ASN A 2 8.04 13.35 17.51
N VAL A 3 8.95 12.38 17.58
CA VAL A 3 9.05 11.26 16.63
C VAL A 3 7.72 10.49 16.50
N ARG A 4 6.98 10.35 17.61
CA ARG A 4 5.66 9.73 17.64
C ARG A 4 4.59 10.52 16.88
N LEU A 5 4.68 11.85 16.90
CA LEU A 5 3.79 12.73 16.12
C LEU A 5 4.12 12.59 14.63
N SER A 6 5.41 12.58 14.27
CA SER A 6 5.86 12.38 12.89
C SER A 6 5.37 11.05 12.32
N LEU A 7 5.44 9.96 13.09
CA LEU A 7 4.91 8.66 12.68
C LEU A 7 3.40 8.73 12.39
N ARG A 8 2.61 9.35 13.28
CA ARG A 8 1.15 9.51 13.07
C ARG A 8 0.82 10.33 11.83
N ILE A 9 1.55 11.44 11.61
CA ILE A 9 1.35 12.28 10.43
C ILE A 9 1.65 11.49 9.15
N LEU A 10 2.74 10.72 9.13
CA LEU A 10 3.09 9.88 7.98
C LEU A 10 2.06 8.77 7.75
N LEU A 11 1.52 8.15 8.81
CA LEU A 11 0.44 7.17 8.68
C LEU A 11 -0.82 7.78 8.08
N VAL A 12 -1.24 8.97 8.55
CA VAL A 12 -2.40 9.69 7.97
C VAL A 12 -2.13 10.01 6.50
N LEU A 13 -0.94 10.51 6.18
CA LEU A 13 -0.55 10.82 4.81
C LEU A 13 -0.58 9.58 3.93
N HIS A 14 -0.04 8.46 4.40
CA HIS A 14 -0.01 7.20 3.65
C HIS A 14 -1.42 6.68 3.37
N VAL A 15 -2.31 6.70 4.38
CA VAL A 15 -3.73 6.34 4.19
C VAL A 15 -4.42 7.27 3.21
N LEU A 16 -4.18 8.59 3.29
CA LEU A 16 -4.75 9.55 2.36
C LEU A 16 -4.28 9.28 0.92
N MET A 17 -3.00 8.95 0.74
CA MET A 17 -2.47 8.58 -0.57
C MET A 17 -3.09 7.30 -1.11
N LEU A 18 -3.32 6.30 -0.27
CA LEU A 18 -4.03 5.09 -0.67
C LEU A 18 -5.45 5.41 -1.15
N VAL A 19 -6.19 6.25 -0.41
CA VAL A 19 -7.54 6.67 -0.82
C VAL A 19 -7.53 7.44 -2.14
N VAL A 20 -6.57 8.35 -2.32
CA VAL A 20 -6.43 9.11 -3.57
C VAL A 20 -6.04 8.19 -4.73
N GLY A 21 -5.12 7.25 -4.52
CA GLY A 21 -4.72 6.26 -5.52
C GLY A 21 -5.91 5.41 -5.97
N VAL A 22 -6.66 4.84 -5.01
CA VAL A 22 -7.89 4.08 -5.30
C VAL A 22 -8.92 4.93 -6.05
N ALA A 23 -9.13 6.19 -5.65
CA ALA A 23 -10.04 7.08 -6.35
C ALA A 23 -9.61 7.33 -7.80
N LEU A 24 -8.30 7.53 -8.04
CA LEU A 24 -7.76 7.75 -9.38
C LEU A 24 -7.79 6.49 -10.24
N SER A 25 -7.70 5.29 -9.65
CA SER A 25 -7.85 4.03 -10.40
C SER A 25 -9.18 3.95 -11.16
N PHE A 26 -10.25 4.57 -10.64
CA PHE A 26 -11.54 4.66 -11.35
C PHE A 26 -11.50 5.58 -12.58
N PHE A 27 -10.56 6.53 -12.63
CA PHE A 27 -10.40 7.48 -13.73
C PHE A 27 -9.24 7.12 -14.66
N ASP A 28 -8.51 6.04 -14.38
CA ASP A 28 -7.27 5.69 -15.06
C ASP A 28 -7.47 5.49 -16.57
N GLY A 29 -8.62 4.92 -16.98
CA GLY A 29 -8.98 4.76 -18.40
C GLY A 29 -9.14 6.08 -19.16
N TYR A 30 -9.50 7.19 -18.48
CA TYR A 30 -9.60 8.52 -19.10
C TYR A 30 -8.25 9.26 -19.15
N LEU A 31 -7.29 8.85 -18.32
CA LEU A 31 -5.97 9.47 -18.22
C LEU A 31 -4.93 8.77 -19.10
N LEU A 32 -5.26 7.60 -19.64
CA LEU A 32 -4.43 6.83 -20.55
C LEU A 32 -4.61 7.31 -22.00
N PRO A 33 -3.53 7.32 -22.82
CA PRO A 33 -3.65 7.46 -24.27
C PRO A 33 -4.49 6.33 -24.87
N ASP A 34 -5.25 6.63 -25.93
CA ASP A 34 -6.23 5.71 -26.55
C ASP A 34 -5.67 4.31 -26.83
N SER A 35 -4.44 4.21 -27.35
CA SER A 35 -3.79 2.93 -27.64
C SER A 35 -3.51 2.05 -26.41
N LEU A 36 -3.28 2.64 -25.24
CA LEU A 36 -3.07 1.92 -23.99
C LEU A 36 -4.39 1.60 -23.28
N ALA A 37 -5.40 2.47 -23.45
CA ALA A 37 -6.75 2.21 -22.98
C ALA A 37 -7.36 0.99 -23.72
N GLU A 38 -7.24 0.94 -25.05
CA GLU A 38 -7.70 -0.21 -25.85
C GLU A 38 -7.01 -1.52 -25.47
N TRP A 39 -5.70 -1.50 -25.21
CA TRP A 39 -4.96 -2.69 -24.75
C TRP A 39 -5.46 -3.18 -23.39
N LYS A 40 -5.68 -2.24 -22.45
CA LYS A 40 -6.19 -2.55 -21.11
C LYS A 40 -7.60 -3.13 -21.16
N ASP A 41 -8.46 -2.58 -22.01
CA ASP A 41 -9.83 -3.08 -22.20
C ASP A 41 -9.86 -4.45 -22.90
N ALA A 42 -8.94 -4.72 -23.83
CA ALA A 42 -8.82 -6.03 -24.46
C ALA A 42 -8.46 -7.12 -23.44
N GLN A 43 -7.56 -6.82 -22.50
CA GLN A 43 -7.20 -7.72 -21.40
C GLN A 43 -8.36 -8.03 -20.45
N LEU A 44 -9.23 -7.04 -20.18
CA LEU A 44 -10.38 -7.21 -19.28
C LEU A 44 -11.51 -8.04 -19.89
N ASN A 45 -11.56 -8.17 -21.23
CA ASN A 45 -12.63 -8.85 -21.95
C ASN A 45 -12.28 -10.31 -22.33
N GLU A 46 -11.05 -10.78 -22.08
CA GLU A 46 -10.60 -12.11 -22.49
C GLU A 46 -10.87 -13.22 -21.45
N ASP A 47 -11.19 -12.91 -20.19
CA ASP A 47 -11.21 -13.91 -19.12
C ASP A 47 -12.62 -14.21 -18.55
N ASP A 48 -13.05 -15.48 -18.69
CA ASP A 48 -13.99 -16.10 -17.75
C ASP A 48 -13.31 -16.19 -16.38
N LEU A 49 -13.98 -15.72 -15.32
CA LEU A 49 -13.46 -15.72 -13.94
C LEU A 49 -12.87 -17.08 -13.55
N SER A 50 -11.54 -17.16 -13.49
CA SER A 50 -10.81 -18.37 -13.16
C SER A 50 -10.66 -18.53 -11.64
N LEU A 51 -10.42 -19.76 -11.19
CA LEU A 51 -10.06 -20.04 -9.80
C LEU A 51 -8.79 -19.31 -9.37
N SER A 52 -7.86 -19.03 -10.29
CA SER A 52 -6.68 -18.21 -10.04
C SER A 52 -7.06 -16.80 -9.60
N ASP A 53 -8.05 -16.21 -10.23
CA ASP A 53 -8.42 -14.81 -10.06
C ASP A 53 -9.15 -14.63 -8.73
N LEU A 54 -9.98 -15.62 -8.36
CA LEU A 54 -10.61 -15.69 -7.04
C LEU A 54 -9.57 -15.83 -5.91
N LEU A 55 -8.52 -16.64 -6.12
CA LEU A 55 -7.43 -16.78 -5.15
C LEU A 55 -6.61 -15.50 -5.03
N LEU A 56 -6.30 -14.84 -6.15
CA LEU A 56 -5.62 -13.55 -6.18
C LEU A 56 -6.46 -12.47 -5.49
N LEU A 57 -7.77 -12.42 -5.74
CA LEU A 57 -8.68 -11.51 -5.08
C LEU A 57 -8.72 -11.74 -3.56
N ALA A 58 -8.85 -12.99 -3.12
CA ALA A 58 -8.83 -13.34 -1.70
C ALA A 58 -7.52 -12.94 -1.04
N LEU A 59 -6.41 -13.10 -1.76
CA LEU A 59 -5.08 -12.73 -1.30
C LEU A 59 -4.91 -11.20 -1.20
N TRP A 60 -5.42 -10.44 -2.19
CA TRP A 60 -5.48 -8.97 -2.15
C TRP A 60 -6.34 -8.45 -1.00
N LEU A 61 -7.49 -9.07 -0.75
CA LEU A 61 -8.34 -8.74 0.40
C LEU A 61 -7.64 -9.05 1.73
N GLY A 62 -6.93 -10.18 1.81
CA GLY A 62 -6.11 -10.54 2.97
C GLY A 62 -4.98 -9.53 3.21
N TRP A 63 -4.32 -9.09 2.15
CA TRP A 63 -3.29 -8.04 2.21
C TRP A 63 -3.87 -6.71 2.71
N LEU A 64 -5.02 -6.28 2.18
CA LEU A 64 -5.71 -5.07 2.60
C LEU A 64 -6.14 -5.14 4.07
N GLY A 65 -6.68 -6.28 4.51
CA GLY A 65 -7.03 -6.52 5.91
C GLY A 65 -5.82 -6.45 6.82
N GLY A 66 -4.72 -7.11 6.45
CA GLY A 66 -3.45 -7.02 7.16
C GLY A 66 -2.91 -5.59 7.22
N TYR A 67 -3.03 -4.83 6.13
CA TYR A 67 -2.61 -3.44 6.06
C TYR A 67 -3.36 -2.58 7.07
N ILE A 68 -4.69 -2.68 7.13
CA ILE A 68 -5.52 -1.96 8.11
C ILE A 68 -5.08 -2.30 9.55
N VAL A 69 -4.90 -3.59 9.84
CA VAL A 69 -4.44 -4.06 11.16
C VAL A 69 -3.06 -3.47 11.49
N SER A 70 -2.15 -3.42 10.53
CA SER A 70 -0.82 -2.84 10.70
C SER A 70 -0.88 -1.33 10.98
N VAL A 71 -1.70 -0.58 10.25
CA VAL A 71 -1.86 0.87 10.42
C VAL A 71 -2.43 1.16 11.81
N VAL A 72 -3.49 0.46 12.22
CA VAL A 72 -4.09 0.60 13.56
C VAL A 72 -3.08 0.26 14.65
N GLY A 73 -2.31 -0.81 14.48
CA GLY A 73 -1.25 -1.20 15.42
C GLY A 73 -0.14 -0.15 15.53
N LEU A 74 0.28 0.45 14.41
CA LEU A 74 1.28 1.52 14.39
C LEU A 74 0.75 2.82 15.01
N PHE A 75 -0.53 3.15 14.82
CA PHE A 75 -1.17 4.27 15.53
C PHE A 75 -1.14 4.08 17.06
N ARG A 76 -1.30 2.83 17.51
CA ARG A 76 -1.17 2.41 18.92
C ARG A 76 0.27 2.15 19.36
N GLN A 77 1.26 2.48 18.52
CA GLN A 77 2.70 2.35 18.79
C GLN A 77 3.12 0.92 19.14
N GLN A 78 2.46 -0.07 18.56
CA GLN A 78 2.74 -1.48 18.81
C GLN A 78 3.91 -1.97 17.94
N ARG A 79 4.88 -2.65 18.56
CA ARG A 79 6.09 -3.11 17.85
C ARG A 79 5.82 -4.26 16.86
N TRP A 80 4.85 -5.13 17.15
CA TRP A 80 4.47 -6.21 16.22
C TRP A 80 3.90 -5.67 14.91
N ALA A 81 3.27 -4.49 14.94
CA ALA A 81 2.66 -3.87 13.77
C ALA A 81 3.71 -3.38 12.76
N ALA A 82 4.92 -3.02 13.20
CA ALA A 82 6.02 -2.66 12.32
C ALA A 82 6.50 -3.86 11.49
N TRP A 83 6.60 -5.03 12.11
CA TRP A 83 6.94 -6.27 11.40
C TRP A 83 5.86 -6.69 10.43
N LEU A 84 4.58 -6.56 10.82
CA LEU A 84 3.46 -6.82 9.92
C LEU A 84 3.50 -5.86 8.71
N SER A 85 3.71 -4.56 8.95
CA SER A 85 3.80 -3.55 7.90
C SER A 85 4.96 -3.81 6.94
N LEU A 86 6.13 -4.22 7.46
CA LEU A 86 7.27 -4.63 6.64
C LEU A 86 6.93 -5.84 5.77
N GLY A 87 6.37 -6.90 6.37
CA GLY A 87 5.98 -8.11 5.66
C GLY A 87 4.98 -7.82 4.53
N LEU A 88 3.98 -6.97 4.80
CA LEU A 88 2.99 -6.56 3.80
C LEU A 88 3.62 -5.70 2.70
N THR A 89 4.60 -4.85 3.01
CA THR A 89 5.30 -4.05 2.00
C THR A 89 6.07 -4.94 1.03
N VAL A 90 6.81 -5.92 1.56
CA VAL A 90 7.54 -6.90 0.73
C VAL A 90 6.57 -7.72 -0.11
N LEU A 91 5.48 -8.19 0.50
CA LEU A 91 4.46 -8.98 -0.18
C LEU A 91 3.77 -8.17 -1.30
N GLY A 92 3.47 -6.89 -1.07
CA GLY A 92 2.94 -5.98 -2.09
C GLY A 92 3.89 -5.77 -3.26
N LEU A 93 5.20 -5.63 -3.00
CA LEU A 93 6.22 -5.54 -4.05
C LEU A 93 6.35 -6.84 -4.86
N VAL A 94 6.07 -8.00 -4.26
CA VAL A 94 6.04 -9.26 -5.02
C VAL A 94 4.85 -9.29 -5.97
N PHE A 95 3.68 -8.78 -5.56
CA PHE A 95 2.51 -8.70 -6.45
C PHE A 95 2.70 -7.78 -7.64
N THR A 96 3.44 -6.67 -7.48
CA THR A 96 3.70 -5.78 -8.62
C THR A 96 4.61 -6.42 -9.67
N LEU A 97 5.29 -7.53 -9.36
CA LEU A 97 6.14 -8.26 -10.32
C LEU A 97 5.37 -9.34 -11.09
N THR A 98 4.22 -9.79 -10.61
CA THR A 98 3.50 -10.94 -11.20
C THR A 98 2.63 -10.57 -12.39
N GLU A 99 2.24 -9.31 -12.54
CA GLU A 99 1.22 -8.91 -13.52
C GLU A 99 1.65 -7.67 -14.32
N PRO A 100 1.73 -7.74 -15.66
CA PRO A 100 2.01 -6.57 -16.49
C PRO A 100 0.82 -5.61 -16.39
N SER A 101 1.05 -4.48 -15.72
CA SER A 101 0.03 -3.47 -15.45
C SER A 101 0.40 -2.15 -16.10
N VAL A 102 -0.60 -1.47 -16.66
CA VAL A 102 -0.46 -0.13 -17.24
C VAL A 102 -1.27 0.85 -16.41
N TYR A 103 -0.58 1.86 -15.91
CA TYR A 103 -1.13 2.92 -15.08
C TYR A 103 -0.89 4.28 -15.75
N SER A 104 -1.80 5.22 -15.55
CA SER A 104 -1.55 6.61 -15.91
C SER A 104 -0.34 7.18 -15.14
N GLY A 105 0.36 8.13 -15.75
CA GLY A 105 1.55 8.75 -15.14
C GLY A 105 1.27 9.41 -13.78
N LEU A 106 0.05 9.94 -13.59
CA LEU A 106 -0.37 10.51 -12.31
C LEU A 106 -0.54 9.43 -11.23
N LEU A 107 -1.16 8.30 -11.58
CA LEU A 107 -1.36 7.19 -10.65
C LEU A 107 -0.01 6.57 -10.25
N ALA A 108 0.87 6.35 -11.23
CA ALA A 108 2.24 5.89 -10.98
C ALA A 108 3.03 6.85 -10.06
N ALA A 109 2.85 8.16 -10.22
CA ALA A 109 3.50 9.15 -9.34
C ALA A 109 3.00 9.09 -7.90
N ILE A 110 1.70 8.87 -7.70
CA ILE A 110 1.10 8.73 -6.37
C ILE A 110 1.55 7.45 -5.70
N ASP A 111 1.59 6.34 -6.43
CA ASP A 111 2.10 5.06 -5.92
C ASP A 111 3.58 5.16 -5.53
N ALA A 112 4.40 5.81 -6.35
CA ALA A 112 5.81 6.05 -6.04
C ALA A 112 5.97 6.89 -4.77
N PHE A 113 5.17 7.94 -4.60
CA PHE A 113 5.21 8.74 -3.38
C PHE A 113 4.68 7.97 -2.16
N ALA A 114 3.61 7.21 -2.32
CA ALA A 114 3.08 6.35 -1.26
C ALA A 114 4.15 5.35 -0.79
N LEU A 115 4.92 4.77 -1.71
CA LEU A 115 6.04 3.88 -1.40
C LEU A 115 7.17 4.61 -0.64
N LEU A 116 7.49 5.85 -1.01
CA LEU A 116 8.47 6.67 -0.27
C LEU A 116 7.98 6.96 1.16
N VAL A 117 6.71 7.31 1.33
CA VAL A 117 6.11 7.53 2.65
C VAL A 117 6.13 6.24 3.48
N GLN A 118 5.82 5.09 2.86
CA GLN A 118 5.88 3.79 3.50
C GLN A 118 7.32 3.45 3.95
N GLY A 119 8.31 3.71 3.10
CA GLY A 119 9.72 3.58 3.45
C GLY A 119 10.11 4.47 4.64
N ALA A 120 9.62 5.72 4.68
CA ALA A 120 9.84 6.63 5.81
C ALA A 120 9.17 6.14 7.10
N ILE A 121 7.95 5.58 7.03
CA ILE A 121 7.27 4.94 8.17
C ILE A 121 8.13 3.80 8.73
N LEU A 122 8.60 2.90 7.86
CA LEU A 122 9.45 1.78 8.25
C LEU A 122 10.78 2.27 8.85
N ALA A 123 11.42 3.28 8.24
CA ALA A 123 12.64 3.88 8.76
C ALA A 123 12.44 4.47 10.16
N LEU A 124 11.31 5.11 10.44
CA LEU A 124 10.99 5.57 11.79
C LEU A 124 10.70 4.41 12.75
N CYS A 125 9.98 3.38 12.29
CA CYS A 125 9.63 2.22 13.12
C CYS A 125 10.86 1.43 13.59
N PHE A 126 11.86 1.25 12.72
CA PHE A 126 13.05 0.45 13.01
C PHE A 126 14.28 1.28 13.37
N GLY A 127 14.38 2.52 12.87
CA GLY A 127 15.53 3.40 13.08
C GLY A 127 15.41 4.34 14.28
N THR A 128 14.25 4.39 14.95
CA THR A 128 14.03 5.30 16.10
C THR A 128 13.26 4.63 17.24
N ASP A 129 13.26 5.28 18.41
CA ASP A 129 12.54 4.83 19.60
C ASP A 129 11.03 5.13 19.58
N ALA A 130 10.46 5.38 18.40
CA ALA A 130 9.03 5.69 18.20
C ALA A 130 8.09 4.64 18.79
N LEU A 131 8.51 3.37 18.79
CA LEU A 131 7.75 2.20 19.22
C LEU A 131 8.23 1.63 20.56
N ARG A 132 9.19 2.28 21.24
CA ARG A 132 9.65 1.79 22.55
C ARG A 132 8.58 2.11 23.62
N PRO A 133 8.22 1.13 24.47
CA PRO A 133 7.40 1.42 25.63
C PRO A 133 8.12 2.44 26.53
N GLU A 134 7.36 3.37 27.11
CA GLU A 134 7.90 4.43 27.98
C GLU A 134 8.54 3.89 29.27
N ASN A 135 8.37 2.60 29.56
CA ASN A 135 8.90 1.94 30.74
C ASN A 135 9.55 0.59 30.34
N PRO A 136 10.89 0.44 30.46
CA PRO A 136 11.59 -0.81 30.17
C PRO A 136 11.56 -1.84 31.32
N ALA A 137 10.67 -1.69 32.31
CA ALA A 137 10.59 -2.61 33.45
C ALA A 137 9.15 -3.10 33.70
N GLY A 138 9.00 -4.41 33.59
CA GLY A 138 7.83 -5.21 33.93
C GLY A 138 8.20 -6.67 33.72
#